data_AF-A0A523C3Y2-F1
#
_entry.id   AF-A0A523C3Y2-F1
#
_cell.length_a   1.000
_cell.length_b   1.000
_cell.length_c   1.000
_cell.angle_alpha   90.00
_cell.angle_beta   90.00
_cell.angle_gamma   90.00
#
_symmetry.space_group_name_H-M   'P 1'
#
loop_
_entity.id
_entity.type
_entity.pdbx_description
1 polymer ?
#
loop_
_entity_poly.entity_id
_entity_poly.type
_entity_poly.pdbx_seq_one_letter_code
_entity_poly.pdbx_strand_id
1 'polypeptide(L)'
;MQRRQKLRELINQARSGDEEAMAQVVHRLVPLVKKYSRQVGYDEACSDLVTWIIEAVHRYRPNTTWGRDELTRYFTRAEGYHGNGPGGADRAGGS
;
A
#
# COMPACT_ATOMS: atom_id res chain seq x y z
N MET A 1 14.11 29.95 8.24
CA MET A 1 13.91 28.59 8.79
C MET A 1 12.64 28.00 8.20
N GLN A 2 12.74 27.01 7.31
CA GLN A 2 11.55 26.36 6.73
C GLN A 2 10.85 25.56 7.84
N ARG A 3 9.65 26.00 8.25
CA ARG A 3 8.81 25.20 9.14
C ARG A 3 8.45 23.91 8.41
N ARG A 4 8.94 22.78 8.90
CA ARG A 4 8.60 21.47 8.36
C ARG A 4 7.10 21.24 8.60
N GLN A 5 6.29 21.39 7.56
CA GLN A 5 4.85 21.10 7.63
C GLN A 5 4.64 19.66 8.09
N LYS A 6 3.65 19.47 8.96
CA LYS A 6 3.32 18.14 9.49
C LYS A 6 2.81 17.29 8.33
N LEU A 7 3.13 16.00 8.33
CA LEU A 7 2.71 15.09 7.25
C LEU A 7 1.19 15.14 7.01
N ARG A 8 0.41 15.26 8.09
CA ARG A 8 -1.05 15.38 8.01
C ARG A 8 -1.52 16.64 7.25
N GLU A 9 -0.83 17.76 7.43
CA GLU A 9 -1.15 19.02 6.74
C GLU A 9 -0.87 18.88 5.24
N LEU A 10 0.29 18.32 4.90
CA LEU A 10 0.67 18.04 3.51
C LEU A 10 -0.30 17.08 2.82
N ILE A 11 -0.73 16.00 3.50
CA ILE A 11 -1.72 15.08 2.95
C ILE A 11 -3.04 15.80 2.66
N ASN A 12 -3.48 16.70 3.55
CA ASN A 12 -4.70 17.47 3.33
C ASN A 12 -4.58 18.43 2.14
N GLN A 13 -3.44 19.11 1.99
CA GLN A 13 -3.17 20.01 0.86
C GLN A 13 -3.07 19.23 -0.47
N ALA A 14 -2.33 18.12 -0.48
CA ALA A 14 -2.20 17.25 -1.65
C ALA A 14 -3.57 16.74 -2.13
N ARG A 15 -4.47 16.40 -1.20
CA ARG A 15 -5.85 16.00 -1.53
C ARG A 15 -6.68 17.10 -2.19
N SER A 16 -6.42 18.36 -1.88
CA SER A 16 -7.11 19.50 -2.51
C SER A 16 -6.57 19.85 -3.91
N GLY A 17 -5.59 19.10 -4.42
CA GLY A 17 -4.97 19.35 -5.72
C GLY A 17 -3.69 20.19 -5.68
N ASP A 18 -3.11 20.40 -4.50
CA ASP A 18 -1.79 21.04 -4.37
C ASP A 18 -0.69 20.05 -4.82
N GLU A 19 -0.20 20.26 -6.04
CA GLU A 19 0.83 19.42 -6.67
C GLU A 19 2.17 19.47 -5.89
N GLU A 20 2.52 20.63 -5.33
CA GLU A 20 3.75 20.79 -4.55
C GLU A 20 3.64 20.03 -3.21
N ALA A 21 2.46 20.05 -2.59
CA ALA A 21 2.20 19.24 -1.41
C ALA A 21 2.27 17.73 -1.72
N MET A 22 1.73 17.29 -2.87
CA MET A 22 1.83 15.90 -3.32
C MET A 22 3.29 15.49 -3.54
N ALA A 23 4.06 16.32 -4.24
CA ALA A 23 5.48 16.10 -4.48
C ALA A 23 6.26 15.97 -3.16
N GLN A 24 5.97 16.81 -2.17
CA GLN A 24 6.58 16.72 -0.85
C GLN A 24 6.20 15.43 -0.09
N VAL A 25 4.96 14.95 -0.22
CA VAL A 25 4.55 13.65 0.36
C VAL A 25 5.33 12.51 -0.28
N VAL A 26 5.36 12.46 -1.61
CA VAL A 26 6.10 11.42 -2.37
C VAL A 26 7.59 11.47 -2.02
N HIS A 27 8.22 12.66 -2.02
CA HIS A 27 9.63 12.84 -1.72
C HIS A 27 10.01 12.31 -0.31
N ARG A 28 9.14 12.52 0.69
CA ARG A 28 9.36 11.97 2.04
C ARG A 28 9.30 10.44 2.07
N LEU A 29 8.57 9.82 1.14
CA LEU A 29 8.38 8.36 1.05
C LEU A 29 9.36 7.69 0.06
N VAL A 30 10.08 8.44 -0.77
CA VAL A 30 11.10 7.92 -1.71
C VAL A 30 12.07 6.92 -1.07
N PRO A 31 12.62 7.15 0.16
CA PRO A 31 13.50 6.16 0.78
C PRO A 31 12.84 4.80 1.01
N LEU A 32 11.54 4.80 1.35
CA LEU A 32 10.76 3.58 1.51
C LEU A 32 10.45 2.94 0.16
N VAL A 33 10.01 3.74 -0.82
CA VAL A 33 9.76 3.27 -2.19
C VAL A 33 10.99 2.57 -2.76
N LYS A 34 12.18 3.19 -2.65
CA LYS A 34 13.45 2.61 -3.12
C LYS A 34 13.84 1.34 -2.37
N LYS A 35 13.53 1.24 -1.07
CA LYS A 35 13.80 0.03 -0.29
C LYS A 35 12.93 -1.12 -0.77
N TYR A 36 11.63 -0.88 -0.93
CA TYR A 36 10.68 -1.92 -1.30
C TYR A 36 10.76 -2.29 -2.79
N SER A 37 11.01 -1.33 -3.69
CA SER A 37 11.21 -1.63 -5.11
C SER A 37 12.39 -2.59 -5.31
N ARG A 38 13.50 -2.41 -4.58
CA ARG A 38 14.64 -3.32 -4.59
C ARG A 38 14.31 -4.70 -4.03
N GLN A 39 13.45 -4.78 -3.03
CA GLN A 39 13.03 -6.05 -2.42
C GLN A 39 12.10 -6.84 -3.34
N VAL A 40 11.25 -6.15 -4.10
CA VAL A 40 10.28 -6.76 -5.01
C VAL A 40 10.93 -7.12 -6.35
N GLY A 41 11.87 -6.30 -6.85
CA GLY A 41 12.83 -6.71 -7.88
C GLY A 41 12.35 -6.71 -9.34
N TYR A 42 11.23 -6.05 -9.66
CA TYR A 42 10.83 -5.81 -11.06
C TYR A 42 10.97 -4.33 -11.45
N ASP A 43 11.14 -4.09 -12.75
CA ASP A 43 11.53 -2.78 -13.31
C ASP A 43 10.55 -1.64 -12.97
N GLU A 44 9.25 -1.93 -12.97
CA GLU A 44 8.19 -0.94 -12.76
C GLU A 44 7.82 -0.72 -11.27
N ALA A 45 8.45 -1.46 -10.34
CA ALA A 45 8.05 -1.47 -8.93
C ALA A 45 8.14 -0.11 -8.26
N CYS A 46 9.09 0.73 -8.70
CA CYS A 46 9.21 2.09 -8.20
C CYS A 46 8.00 2.94 -8.62
N SER A 47 7.61 2.87 -9.90
CA SER A 47 6.49 3.63 -10.45
C SER A 47 5.17 3.19 -9.83
N ASP A 48 4.96 1.88 -9.70
CA ASP A 48 3.73 1.33 -9.11
C ASP A 48 3.55 1.74 -7.65
N LEU A 49 4.63 1.73 -6.86
CA LEU A 49 4.60 2.20 -5.48
C LEU A 49 4.30 3.70 -5.38
N VAL A 50 4.82 4.51 -6.30
CA VAL A 50 4.51 5.95 -6.33
C VAL A 50 3.05 6.19 -6.71
N THR A 51 2.55 5.51 -7.75
CA THR A 51 1.13 5.57 -8.16
C THR A 51 0.22 5.18 -7.00
N TRP A 52 0.54 4.08 -6.31
CA TRP A 52 -0.20 3.64 -5.15
C TRP A 52 -0.21 4.68 -4.02
N ILE A 53 0.92 5.35 -3.76
CA ILE A 53 0.99 6.43 -2.76
C ILE A 53 0.06 7.58 -3.12
N ILE A 54 0.06 8.02 -4.38
CA ILE A 54 -0.80 9.12 -4.86
C ILE A 54 -2.27 8.75 -4.64
N GLU A 55 -2.69 7.57 -5.07
CA GLU A 55 -4.06 7.09 -4.86
C GLU A 55 -4.42 6.95 -3.37
N ALA A 56 -3.47 6.50 -2.54
CA ALA A 56 -3.67 6.36 -1.10
C ALA A 56 -3.88 7.72 -0.43
N VAL A 57 -3.16 8.76 -0.87
CA VAL A 57 -3.37 10.14 -0.43
C VAL A 57 -4.78 10.61 -0.77
N HIS A 58 -5.26 10.37 -2.00
CA HIS A 58 -6.63 10.75 -2.38
C HIS A 58 -7.70 10.03 -1.56
N ARG A 59 -7.49 8.73 -1.31
CA ARG A 59 -8.40 7.88 -0.51
C ARG A 59 -8.35 8.19 0.99
N TYR A 60 -7.30 8.82 1.48
CA TYR A 60 -7.09 9.07 2.90
C TYR A 60 -8.26 9.87 3.51
N ARG A 61 -8.89 9.31 4.54
CA ARG A 61 -9.93 9.99 5.33
C ARG A 61 -9.39 10.26 6.73
N PRO A 62 -9.27 11.54 7.15
CA PRO A 62 -8.82 11.86 8.50
C PRO A 62 -9.81 11.33 9.55
N ASN A 63 -9.30 10.98 10.73
CA ASN A 63 -10.08 10.49 11.88
C ASN A 63 -10.90 9.21 11.62
N THR A 64 -10.43 8.35 10.71
CA THR A 64 -11.06 7.05 10.47
C THR A 64 -10.16 5.91 10.93
N THR A 65 -10.76 4.77 11.28
CA THR A 65 -10.04 3.50 11.49
C THR A 65 -9.58 2.87 10.19
N TRP A 66 -9.89 3.46 9.03
CA TRP A 66 -9.68 2.90 7.70
C TRP A 66 -8.26 2.37 7.49
N GLY A 67 -7.21 3.10 7.89
CA GLY A 67 -5.83 2.61 7.76
C GLY A 67 -5.54 1.35 8.58
N ARG A 68 -6.12 1.26 9.79
CA ARG A 68 -6.05 0.06 10.64
C ARG A 68 -6.86 -1.09 10.03
N ASP A 69 -8.07 -0.78 9.55
CA ASP A 69 -8.99 -1.78 8.99
C ASP A 69 -8.44 -2.36 7.68
N GLU A 70 -7.82 -1.52 6.84
CA GLU A 70 -7.21 -1.94 5.57
C GLU A 70 -5.97 -2.81 5.80
N LEU A 71 -5.10 -2.44 6.75
CA LEU A 71 -3.99 -3.29 7.17
C LEU A 71 -4.49 -4.64 7.72
N THR A 72 -5.55 -4.61 8.52
CA THR A 72 -6.18 -5.83 9.06
C THR A 72 -6.65 -6.72 7.93
N ARG A 73 -7.38 -6.19 6.94
CA ARG A 73 -7.82 -6.94 5.75
C ARG A 73 -6.66 -7.52 4.96
N TYR A 74 -5.59 -6.76 4.77
CA TYR A 74 -4.41 -7.23 4.05
C TYR A 74 -3.77 -8.44 4.77
N PHE A 75 -3.56 -8.35 6.09
CA PHE A 75 -3.01 -9.45 6.87
C PHE A 75 -3.94 -10.67 6.88
N THR A 76 -5.24 -10.48 7.09
CA THR A 76 -6.22 -11.59 7.03
C THR A 76 -6.27 -12.26 5.65
N ARG A 77 -6.06 -11.49 4.58
CA ARG A 77 -6.00 -12.04 3.21
C ARG A 77 -4.68 -12.75 2.91
N ALA A 78 -3.56 -12.29 3.48
CA ALA A 78 -2.26 -12.94 3.36
C ALA A 78 -2.20 -14.27 4.15
N GLU A 79 -2.88 -14.35 5.29
CA GLU A 79 -2.98 -15.57 6.11
C GLU A 79 -3.91 -16.63 5.49
N GLY A 80 -4.86 -16.23 4.63
CA GLY A 80 -5.77 -17.14 3.92
C GLY A 80 -5.13 -17.98 2.80
N TYR A 81 -3.84 -17.79 2.48
CA TYR A 81 -3.13 -18.63 1.50
C TYR A 81 -2.44 -19.86 2.12
N HIS A 82 -2.54 -20.06 3.44
CA HIS A 82 -2.13 -21.29 4.12
C HIS A 82 -3.35 -22.01 4.71
N GLY A 83 -4.14 -22.67 3.85
CA GLY A 83 -5.11 -23.66 4.34
C GLY A 83 -6.30 -23.93 3.41
N ASN A 84 -6.26 -25.12 2.78
CA ASN A 84 -7.37 -25.85 2.17
C ASN A 84 -7.90 -25.37 0.81
N GLY A 85 -7.34 -25.95 -0.25
CA GLY A 85 -8.08 -26.17 -1.50
C GLY A 85 -8.99 -27.40 -1.37
N PRO A 86 -10.24 -27.37 -1.86
CA PRO A 86 -11.16 -28.50 -1.85
C PRO A 86 -11.02 -29.37 -3.12
N GLY A 87 -11.10 -30.69 -2.97
CA GLY A 87 -11.33 -31.65 -4.06
C GLY A 87 -10.05 -32.25 -4.68
N GLY A 88 -9.95 -33.54 -4.97
CA GLY A 88 -10.99 -34.55 -5.14
C GLY A 88 -10.44 -35.97 -5.00
N ALA A 89 -11.41 -36.89 -4.91
CA ALA A 89 -11.25 -38.31 -4.79
C ALA A 89 -10.38 -38.94 -5.88
N ASP A 90 -9.63 -39.98 -5.52
CA ASP A 90 -9.61 -41.23 -6.27
C ASP A 90 -9.02 -42.35 -5.40
N ARG A 91 -9.91 -43.08 -4.72
CA ARG A 91 -9.65 -44.47 -4.33
C ARG A 91 -10.15 -45.35 -5.48
N ALA A 92 -9.29 -45.58 -6.47
CA ALA A 92 -9.48 -46.68 -7.40
C ALA A 92 -8.97 -47.96 -6.73
N GLY A 93 -9.86 -48.96 -6.63
CA GLY A 93 -9.50 -50.33 -6.30
C GLY A 93 -8.97 -51.10 -7.50
N GLY A 94 -8.50 -52.32 -7.23
CA GLY A 94 -8.07 -53.33 -8.20
C GLY A 94 -6.54 -53.43 -8.30
N SER A 95 -5.89 -54.57 -8.14
CA SER A 95 -6.34 -55.96 -7.98
C SER A 95 -5.34 -56.72 -7.10
#